data_AF-A0AAU7VAK8-F1
#
_entry.id   AF-A0AAU7VAK8-F1
#
_cell.length_a   1.000
_cell.length_b   1.000
_cell.length_c   1.000
_cell.angle_alpha   90.00
_cell.angle_beta   90.00
_cell.angle_gamma   90.00
#
_symmetry.space_group_name_H-M   'P 1'
#
loop_
_entity.id
_entity.type
_entity.pdbx_description
1 polymer ?
#
loop_
_entity_poly.entity_id
_entity_poly.type
_entity_poly.pdbx_seq_one_letter_code
_entity_poly.pdbx_strand_id
1 'polypeptide(L)'
;MAKSNVLAATLLAGGIISEAVGRTHRQVRQHRKAWEAQNFRTLNQLKKDDFLLVALGDSATQGVGAARIDQSYVARLAQMIPGSVRVVNLSISGATIETILAAQLPQLRGLELKPDLVVANIGGNDVGAPHITPELFSAYAKRMARELPGPALVGNIPSFSFLPREQLAAELSAILDEQMSAAGHVPVDLRRLSQQYSTWEYLTRYHAPDLFHPNARAYAAWALEFGSHL
;
A
#
# COMPACT_ATOMS: atom_id res chain seq x y z
N MET A 1 -6.98 -47.45 -2.55
CA MET A 1 -6.73 -46.55 -1.40
C MET A 1 -6.07 -45.21 -1.77
N ALA A 2 -5.27 -45.09 -2.85
CA ALA A 2 -4.58 -43.84 -3.20
C ALA A 2 -5.48 -42.66 -3.67
N LYS A 3 -6.62 -42.93 -4.33
CA LYS A 3 -7.50 -41.87 -4.88
C LYS A 3 -8.29 -41.08 -3.83
N SER A 4 -8.56 -41.68 -2.66
CA SER A 4 -9.32 -41.05 -1.57
C SER A 4 -8.49 -40.01 -0.81
N ASN A 5 -7.19 -40.24 -0.66
CA ASN A 5 -6.29 -39.32 0.05
C ASN A 5 -6.01 -38.04 -0.76
N VAL A 6 -5.97 -38.14 -2.09
CA VAL A 6 -5.78 -36.97 -2.98
C VAL A 6 -7.01 -36.06 -2.95
N LEU A 7 -8.23 -36.62 -2.97
CA LEU A 7 -9.45 -35.83 -2.93
C LEU A 7 -9.63 -35.08 -1.60
N ALA A 8 -9.30 -35.75 -0.48
CA ALA A 8 -9.34 -35.15 0.85
C ALA A 8 -8.31 -34.01 0.98
N ALA A 9 -7.09 -34.19 0.48
CA ALA A 9 -6.05 -33.16 0.49
C ALA A 9 -6.46 -31.91 -0.34
N THR A 10 -7.10 -32.10 -1.50
CA THR A 10 -7.58 -30.99 -2.34
C THR A 10 -8.72 -30.20 -1.70
N LEU A 11 -9.66 -30.88 -1.03
CA LEU A 11 -10.77 -30.24 -0.32
C LEU A 11 -10.30 -29.47 0.93
N LEU A 12 -9.34 -30.03 1.69
CA LEU A 12 -8.69 -29.35 2.80
C LEU A 12 -7.91 -28.10 2.34
N ALA A 13 -7.14 -28.22 1.25
CA ALA A 13 -6.43 -27.08 0.67
C ALA A 13 -7.39 -25.97 0.20
N GLY A 14 -8.51 -26.35 -0.46
CA GLY A 14 -9.55 -25.40 -0.87
C GLY A 14 -10.25 -24.70 0.30
N GLY A 15 -10.52 -25.42 1.39
CA GLY A 15 -11.09 -24.85 2.62
C GLY A 15 -10.16 -23.86 3.31
N ILE A 16 -8.87 -24.18 3.41
CA ILE A 16 -7.84 -23.31 4.00
C ILE A 16 -7.67 -22.02 3.19
N ILE A 17 -7.65 -22.11 1.85
CA ILE A 17 -7.56 -20.95 0.96
C ILE A 17 -8.80 -20.06 1.10
N SER A 18 -10.01 -20.65 1.11
CA SER A 18 -11.26 -19.90 1.29
C SER A 18 -11.33 -19.18 2.64
N GLU A 19 -10.87 -19.82 3.72
CA GLU A 19 -10.82 -19.20 5.04
C GLU A 19 -9.76 -18.10 5.14
N ALA A 20 -8.61 -18.26 4.49
CA ALA A 20 -7.57 -17.24 4.41
C ALA A 20 -8.06 -15.99 3.67
N VAL A 21 -8.68 -16.16 2.50
CA VAL A 21 -9.31 -15.06 1.73
C VAL A 21 -10.43 -14.40 2.55
N GLY A 22 -11.27 -15.21 3.23
CA GLY A 22 -12.31 -14.71 4.13
C GLY A 22 -11.76 -13.91 5.32
N ARG A 23 -10.59 -14.29 5.86
CA ARG A 23 -9.89 -13.55 6.92
C ARG A 23 -9.38 -12.21 6.43
N THR A 24 -8.77 -12.13 5.25
CA THR A 24 -8.32 -10.87 4.65
C THR A 24 -9.48 -9.93 4.35
N HIS A 25 -10.60 -10.42 3.80
CA HIS A 25 -11.79 -9.58 3.59
C HIS A 25 -12.35 -9.00 4.91
N ARG A 26 -12.24 -9.74 6.02
CA ARG A 26 -12.58 -9.20 7.35
C ARG A 26 -11.57 -8.13 7.79
N GLN A 27 -10.28 -8.34 7.52
CA GLN A 27 -9.24 -7.37 7.82
C GLN A 27 -9.44 -6.05 7.08
N VAL A 28 -9.85 -6.05 5.81
CA VAL A 28 -10.15 -4.81 5.06
C VAL A 28 -11.14 -3.94 5.82
N ARG A 29 -12.27 -4.52 6.26
CA ARG A 29 -13.28 -3.77 7.04
C ARG A 29 -12.77 -3.33 8.40
N GLN A 30 -11.99 -4.17 9.08
CA GLN A 30 -11.42 -3.87 10.40
C GLN A 30 -10.40 -2.73 10.33
N HIS A 31 -9.47 -2.78 9.36
CA HIS A 31 -8.46 -1.75 9.14
C HIS A 31 -9.11 -0.43 8.72
N ARG A 32 -10.09 -0.46 7.80
CA ARG A 32 -10.88 0.73 7.46
C ARG A 32 -11.49 1.38 8.71
N LYS A 33 -12.23 0.62 9.52
CA LYS A 33 -12.84 1.15 10.76
C LYS A 33 -11.81 1.68 11.75
N ALA A 34 -10.67 0.99 11.89
CA ALA A 34 -9.60 1.42 12.78
C ALA A 34 -8.95 2.73 12.32
N TRP A 35 -8.71 2.88 11.02
CA TRP A 35 -8.21 4.13 10.42
C TRP A 35 -9.24 5.25 10.49
N GLU A 36 -10.52 5.00 10.25
CA GLU A 36 -11.58 6.00 10.44
C GLU A 36 -11.62 6.53 11.88
N ALA A 37 -11.55 5.62 12.86
CA ALA A 37 -11.50 6.01 14.27
C ALA A 37 -10.21 6.77 14.62
N GLN A 38 -9.07 6.38 14.03
CA GLN A 38 -7.79 7.09 14.20
C GLN A 38 -7.84 8.48 13.57
N ASN A 39 -8.30 8.60 12.33
CA ASN A 39 -8.43 9.87 11.62
C ASN A 39 -9.36 10.81 12.39
N PHE A 40 -10.50 10.32 12.89
CA PHE A 40 -11.39 11.12 13.72
C PHE A 40 -10.69 11.65 14.99
N ARG A 41 -9.92 10.81 15.68
CA ARG A 41 -9.11 11.27 16.84
C ARG A 41 -8.06 12.29 16.43
N THR A 42 -7.32 12.03 15.35
CA THR A 42 -6.30 12.93 14.82
C THR A 42 -6.89 14.30 14.51
N LEU A 43 -7.97 14.36 13.73
CA LEU A 43 -8.60 15.62 13.31
C LEU A 43 -9.11 16.45 14.49
N ASN A 44 -9.60 15.81 15.55
CA ASN A 44 -10.06 16.51 16.76
C ASN A 44 -8.93 16.96 17.69
N GLN A 45 -7.72 16.43 17.51
CA GLN A 45 -6.57 16.70 18.38
C GLN A 45 -5.41 17.41 17.68
N LEU A 46 -5.52 17.64 16.37
CA LEU A 46 -4.48 18.22 15.53
C LEU A 46 -4.18 19.64 16.01
N LYS A 47 -2.92 19.88 16.37
CA LYS A 47 -2.42 21.20 16.75
C LYS A 47 -1.59 21.81 15.62
N LYS A 48 -1.40 23.13 15.68
CA LYS A 48 -0.64 23.88 14.67
C LYS A 48 0.81 23.39 14.50
N ASP A 49 1.43 22.95 15.59
CA ASP A 49 2.85 22.54 15.61
C ASP A 49 3.02 21.01 15.54
N ASP A 50 1.95 20.23 15.35
CA ASP A 50 2.03 18.79 15.12
C ASP A 50 2.53 18.53 13.69
N PHE A 51 3.43 17.56 13.52
CA PHE A 51 3.84 17.07 12.21
C PHE A 51 2.73 16.19 11.61
N LEU A 52 2.15 16.59 10.49
CA LEU A 52 1.05 15.87 9.84
C LEU A 52 1.55 14.99 8.70
N LEU A 53 1.52 13.67 8.94
CA LEU A 53 1.72 12.64 7.93
C LEU A 53 0.36 12.24 7.32
N VAL A 54 0.21 12.42 6.01
CA VAL A 54 -0.96 11.92 5.26
C VAL A 54 -0.58 10.71 4.43
N ALA A 55 -1.38 9.65 4.52
CA ALA A 55 -1.19 8.43 3.72
C ALA A 55 -2.30 8.28 2.67
N LEU A 56 -1.90 8.02 1.42
CA LEU A 56 -2.77 7.76 0.26
C LEU A 56 -2.40 6.41 -0.34
N GLY A 57 -3.36 5.69 -0.94
CA GLY A 57 -3.04 4.40 -1.56
C GLY A 57 -4.13 3.37 -1.40
N ASP A 58 -3.72 2.11 -1.37
CA ASP A 58 -4.61 0.96 -1.40
C ASP A 58 -4.61 0.16 -0.09
N SER A 59 -4.91 -1.15 -0.17
CA SER A 59 -4.93 -2.06 0.97
C SER A 59 -3.57 -2.20 1.65
N ALA A 60 -2.46 -2.07 0.91
CA ALA A 60 -1.12 -2.11 1.48
C ALA A 60 -0.86 -0.88 2.37
N THR A 61 -1.29 0.31 1.92
CA THR A 61 -1.28 1.53 2.72
C THR A 61 -2.23 1.45 3.92
N GLN A 62 -3.34 0.74 3.81
CA GLN A 62 -4.21 0.44 4.97
C GLN A 62 -3.56 -0.53 5.96
N GLY A 63 -2.54 -1.30 5.57
CA GLY A 63 -1.89 -2.32 6.39
C GLY A 63 -2.59 -3.67 6.39
N VAL A 64 -3.46 -3.95 5.40
CA VAL A 64 -4.10 -5.26 5.26
C VAL A 64 -3.04 -6.36 5.16
N GLY A 65 -3.25 -7.51 5.80
CA GLY A 65 -2.23 -8.55 5.96
C GLY A 65 -1.45 -8.44 7.28
N ALA A 66 -1.50 -7.29 7.97
CA ALA A 66 -1.15 -7.19 9.38
C ALA A 66 -2.36 -7.46 10.29
N ALA A 67 -2.11 -7.76 11.56
CA ALA A 67 -3.21 -7.98 12.51
C ALA A 67 -3.87 -6.67 12.95
N ARG A 68 -3.11 -5.56 12.94
CA ARG A 68 -3.50 -4.25 13.45
C ARG A 68 -2.87 -3.14 12.60
N ILE A 69 -3.54 -1.98 12.57
CA ILE A 69 -3.06 -0.80 11.82
C ILE A 69 -1.72 -0.25 12.29
N ASP A 70 -1.33 -0.46 13.54
CA ASP A 70 -0.03 0.00 14.08
C ASP A 70 1.16 -0.82 13.57
N GLN A 71 0.88 -1.98 12.97
CA GLN A 71 1.88 -2.82 12.31
C GLN A 71 2.05 -2.49 10.83
N SER A 72 1.24 -1.57 10.27
CA SER A 72 1.38 -1.10 8.89
C SER A 72 2.67 -0.30 8.71
N TYR A 73 3.14 -0.17 7.47
CA TYR A 73 4.35 0.61 7.20
C TYR A 73 4.13 2.11 7.51
N VAL A 74 2.92 2.64 7.28
CA VAL A 74 2.56 4.03 7.58
C VAL A 74 2.68 4.33 9.07
N ALA A 75 2.11 3.46 9.93
CA ALA A 75 2.15 3.68 11.37
C ALA A 75 3.57 3.51 11.94
N ARG A 76 4.36 2.58 11.39
CA ARG A 76 5.76 2.40 11.76
C ARG A 76 6.63 3.57 11.31
N LEU A 77 6.45 4.05 10.09
CA LEU A 77 7.15 5.23 9.57
C LEU A 77 6.86 6.46 10.43
N ALA A 78 5.61 6.66 10.85
CA ALA A 78 5.23 7.76 11.75
C ALA A 78 6.00 7.73 13.08
N GLN A 79 6.38 6.55 13.58
CA GLN A 79 7.18 6.40 14.80
C GLN A 79 8.67 6.72 14.58
N MET A 80 9.13 6.74 13.32
CA MET A 80 10.51 7.08 12.96
C MET A 80 10.72 8.60 12.84
N ILE A 81 9.65 9.36 12.61
CA ILE A 81 9.69 10.82 12.52
C ILE A 81 9.75 11.40 13.95
N PRO A 82 10.73 12.28 14.27
CA PRO A 82 10.85 12.86 15.59
C PRO A 82 9.71 13.83 15.90
N GLY A 83 9.34 13.93 17.18
CA GLY A 83 8.36 14.90 17.67
C GLY A 83 6.91 14.38 17.70
N SER A 84 5.95 15.30 17.74
CA SER A 84 4.52 14.99 17.80
C SER A 84 3.98 14.74 16.40
N VAL A 85 3.91 13.47 16.00
CA VAL A 85 3.45 13.06 14.66
C VAL A 85 1.98 12.66 14.71
N ARG A 86 1.20 13.23 13.81
CA ARG A 86 -0.21 12.95 13.59
C ARG A 86 -0.39 12.29 12.25
N VAL A 87 -1.17 11.21 12.21
CA VAL A 87 -1.41 10.45 10.98
C VAL A 87 -2.86 10.58 10.57
N VAL A 88 -3.07 10.92 9.30
CA VAL A 88 -4.36 10.79 8.61
C VAL A 88 -4.17 9.85 7.43
N ASN A 89 -4.82 8.69 7.47
CA ASN A 89 -4.72 7.69 6.39
C ASN A 89 -6.02 7.66 5.58
N LEU A 90 -5.96 8.11 4.33
CA LEU A 90 -7.09 8.19 3.40
C LEU A 90 -7.09 7.06 2.37
N SER A 91 -6.23 6.05 2.54
CA SER A 91 -6.17 4.91 1.63
C SER A 91 -7.45 4.07 1.62
N ILE A 92 -7.71 3.44 0.47
CA ILE A 92 -8.92 2.67 0.20
C ILE A 92 -8.51 1.31 -0.38
N SER A 93 -8.84 0.20 0.29
CA SER A 93 -8.55 -1.15 -0.24
C SER A 93 -9.09 -1.33 -1.66
N GLY A 94 -8.25 -1.86 -2.55
CA GLY A 94 -8.54 -2.04 -3.96
C GLY A 94 -8.44 -0.76 -4.81
N ALA A 95 -7.95 0.34 -4.24
CA ALA A 95 -7.72 1.58 -4.97
C ALA A 95 -6.74 1.37 -6.13
N THR A 96 -7.06 2.00 -7.25
CA THR A 96 -6.16 2.26 -8.38
C THR A 96 -5.64 3.70 -8.31
N ILE A 97 -4.73 4.08 -9.20
CA ILE A 97 -4.27 5.48 -9.28
C ILE A 97 -5.41 6.46 -9.57
N GLU A 98 -6.43 6.03 -10.33
CA GLU A 98 -7.65 6.79 -10.55
C GLU A 98 -8.41 7.07 -9.25
N THR A 99 -8.39 6.12 -8.31
CA THR A 99 -9.05 6.28 -7.00
C THR A 99 -8.37 7.37 -6.16
N ILE A 100 -7.04 7.49 -6.24
CA ILE A 100 -6.32 8.60 -5.60
C ILE A 100 -6.81 9.92 -6.17
N LEU A 101 -6.87 10.04 -7.50
CA LEU A 101 -7.27 11.26 -8.19
C LEU A 101 -8.74 11.64 -7.97
N ALA A 102 -9.64 10.66 -7.97
CA ALA A 102 -11.08 10.87 -7.95
C ALA A 102 -11.68 10.92 -6.55
N ALA A 103 -11.02 10.33 -5.54
CA ALA A 103 -11.55 10.25 -4.18
C ALA A 103 -10.58 10.79 -3.12
N GLN A 104 -9.35 10.26 -3.05
CA GLN A 104 -8.47 10.53 -1.90
C GLN A 104 -7.91 11.96 -1.90
N LEU A 105 -7.46 12.47 -3.04
CA LEU A 105 -7.00 13.86 -3.17
C LEU A 105 -8.14 14.87 -3.01
N PRO A 106 -9.33 14.69 -3.62
CA PRO A 106 -10.51 15.51 -3.30
C PRO A 106 -10.86 15.51 -1.81
N GLN A 107 -10.83 14.35 -1.14
CA GLN A 107 -11.10 14.26 0.28
C GLN A 107 -10.06 15.01 1.11
N LEU A 108 -8.76 14.87 0.78
CA LEU A 108 -7.68 15.60 1.45
C LEU A 108 -7.89 17.11 1.34
N ARG A 109 -8.24 17.60 0.15
CA ARG A 109 -8.56 19.02 -0.08
C ARG A 109 -9.77 19.48 0.73
N GLY A 110 -10.83 18.67 0.78
CA GLY A 110 -12.05 18.97 1.53
C GLY A 110 -11.86 18.98 3.05
N LEU A 111 -10.84 18.28 3.57
CA LEU A 111 -10.43 18.35 4.97
C LEU A 111 -9.56 19.58 5.28
N GLU A 112 -9.17 20.36 4.26
CA GLU A 112 -8.32 21.55 4.37
C GLU A 112 -6.99 21.31 5.11
N LEU A 113 -6.49 20.07 5.07
CA LEU A 113 -5.25 19.68 5.72
C LEU A 113 -4.04 20.13 4.90
N LYS A 114 -2.98 20.53 5.60
CA LYS A 114 -1.66 20.82 5.02
C LYS A 114 -0.67 19.78 5.55
N PRO A 115 -0.46 18.65 4.85
CA PRO A 115 0.50 17.65 5.30
C PRO A 115 1.93 18.20 5.21
N ASP A 116 2.75 17.85 6.21
CA ASP A 116 4.19 18.04 6.18
C ASP A 116 4.87 16.97 5.33
N LEU A 117 4.27 15.77 5.30
CA LEU A 117 4.68 14.69 4.42
C LEU A 117 3.48 13.89 3.92
N VAL A 118 3.48 13.58 2.62
CA VAL A 118 2.59 12.59 2.04
C VAL A 118 3.36 11.29 1.80
N VAL A 119 2.73 10.16 2.14
CA VAL A 119 3.22 8.84 1.74
C VAL A 119 2.17 8.15 0.90
N ALA A 120 2.61 7.51 -0.18
CA ALA A 120 1.70 6.76 -1.02
C ALA A 120 2.28 5.43 -1.48
N ASN A 121 1.41 4.42 -1.64
CA ASN A 121 1.71 3.24 -2.42
C ASN A 121 0.46 2.85 -3.23
N ILE A 122 0.63 2.73 -4.54
CA ILE A 122 -0.46 2.52 -5.50
C ILE A 122 0.09 1.85 -6.76
N GLY A 123 -0.78 1.35 -7.64
CA GLY A 123 -0.39 0.72 -8.90
C GLY A 123 -0.56 -0.80 -8.88
N GLY A 124 -0.52 -1.44 -7.71
CA GLY A 124 -0.70 -2.90 -7.61
C GLY A 124 -2.04 -3.38 -8.18
N ASN A 125 -3.13 -2.65 -7.89
CA ASN A 125 -4.45 -2.95 -8.45
C ASN A 125 -4.58 -2.55 -9.94
N ASP A 126 -3.83 -1.54 -10.38
CA ASP A 126 -3.79 -1.08 -11.78
C ASP A 126 -3.21 -2.16 -12.70
N VAL A 127 -2.21 -2.93 -12.24
CA VAL A 127 -1.71 -4.12 -12.97
C VAL A 127 -2.83 -5.14 -13.20
N GLY A 128 -3.81 -5.21 -12.28
CA GLY A 128 -5.00 -6.05 -12.35
C GLY A 128 -6.09 -5.50 -13.29
N ALA A 129 -6.15 -4.18 -13.47
CA ALA A 129 -7.25 -3.46 -14.10
C ALA A 129 -7.24 -3.59 -15.63
N PRO A 130 -8.26 -4.20 -16.27
CA PRO A 130 -8.25 -4.47 -17.71
C PRO A 130 -8.19 -3.23 -18.61
N HIS A 131 -8.66 -2.08 -18.12
CA HIS A 131 -8.72 -0.84 -18.88
C HIS A 131 -7.46 0.03 -18.74
N ILE A 132 -6.54 -0.33 -17.82
CA ILE A 132 -5.32 0.42 -17.61
C ILE A 132 -4.24 -0.03 -18.58
N THR A 133 -3.82 0.88 -19.46
CA THR A 133 -2.60 0.74 -20.27
C THR A 133 -1.45 1.53 -19.62
N PRO A 134 -0.18 1.23 -19.95
CA PRO A 134 0.96 2.03 -19.49
C PRO A 134 0.83 3.53 -19.81
N GLU A 135 0.31 3.88 -20.99
CA GLU A 135 0.12 5.27 -21.41
C GLU A 135 -0.93 5.98 -20.55
N LEU A 136 -2.06 5.31 -20.29
CA LEU A 136 -3.12 5.86 -19.44
C LEU A 136 -2.64 6.00 -17.99
N PHE A 137 -1.95 4.98 -17.49
CA PHE A 137 -1.34 5.00 -16.17
C PHE A 137 -0.31 6.13 -16.04
N SER A 138 0.52 6.35 -17.06
CA SER A 138 1.47 7.47 -17.12
C SER A 138 0.78 8.83 -17.05
N ALA A 139 -0.32 9.00 -17.79
CA ALA A 139 -1.13 10.22 -17.72
C ALA A 139 -1.69 10.46 -16.30
N TYR A 140 -2.16 9.40 -15.63
CA TYR A 140 -2.63 9.49 -14.25
C TYR A 140 -1.49 9.73 -13.24
N ALA A 141 -0.34 9.07 -13.39
CA ALA A 141 0.83 9.25 -12.54
C ALA A 141 1.35 10.69 -12.64
N LYS A 142 1.45 11.24 -13.84
CA LYS A 142 1.80 12.65 -14.08
C LYS A 142 0.80 13.60 -13.43
N ARG A 143 -0.49 13.28 -13.48
CA ARG A 143 -1.54 14.08 -12.85
C ARG A 143 -1.46 14.00 -11.32
N MET A 144 -1.27 12.80 -10.77
CA MET A 144 -1.10 12.58 -9.34
C MET A 144 0.11 13.35 -8.82
N ALA A 145 1.25 13.24 -9.49
CA ALA A 145 2.48 13.98 -9.14
C ALA A 145 2.26 15.50 -9.07
N ARG A 146 1.43 16.05 -9.96
CA ARG A 146 1.07 17.48 -9.92
C ARG A 146 0.08 17.86 -8.82
N GLU A 147 -0.79 16.94 -8.39
CA GLU A 147 -1.87 17.21 -7.43
C GLU A 147 -1.52 16.82 -5.99
N LEU A 148 -0.43 16.08 -5.76
CA LEU A 148 0.06 15.75 -4.43
C LEU A 148 0.50 17.03 -3.70
N PRO A 149 0.03 17.25 -2.46
CA PRO A 149 0.47 18.39 -1.66
C PRO A 149 1.81 18.10 -0.98
N GLY A 150 2.72 19.08 -1.02
CA GLY A 150 3.98 19.04 -0.29
C GLY A 150 4.97 17.96 -0.77
N PRO A 151 6.03 17.69 0.01
CA PRO A 151 6.92 16.56 -0.24
C PRO A 151 6.14 15.24 -0.15
N ALA A 152 6.40 14.32 -1.08
CA ALA A 152 5.79 13.01 -1.09
C ALA A 152 6.83 11.91 -1.26
N LEU A 153 6.69 10.84 -0.46
CA LEU A 153 7.38 9.58 -0.67
C LEU A 153 6.37 8.61 -1.32
N VAL A 154 6.66 8.13 -2.53
CA VAL A 154 5.74 7.28 -3.29
C VAL A 154 6.39 5.94 -3.59
N GLY A 155 5.93 4.90 -2.93
CA GLY A 155 6.39 3.53 -3.18
C GLY A 155 5.96 3.04 -4.54
N ASN A 156 6.92 2.57 -5.34
CA ASN A 156 6.66 1.89 -6.60
C ASN A 156 6.01 0.51 -6.36
N ILE A 157 5.67 -0.20 -7.43
CA ILE A 157 4.92 -1.46 -7.32
C ILE A 157 5.91 -2.58 -6.95
N PRO A 158 5.71 -3.30 -5.82
CA PRO A 158 6.52 -4.47 -5.51
C PRO A 158 6.52 -5.47 -6.67
N SER A 159 7.64 -6.17 -6.85
CA SER A 159 7.75 -7.25 -7.81
C SER A 159 6.76 -8.36 -7.49
N PHE A 160 6.10 -8.83 -8.53
CA PHE A 160 5.26 -10.01 -8.55
C PHE A 160 6.10 -11.28 -8.74
N SER A 161 7.44 -11.15 -8.74
CA SER A 161 8.40 -12.23 -8.87
C SER A 161 8.16 -13.04 -10.16
N PHE A 162 7.74 -14.29 -10.04
CA PHE A 162 7.45 -15.19 -11.16
C PHE A 162 5.95 -15.23 -11.52
N LEU A 163 5.11 -14.43 -10.86
CA LEU A 163 3.67 -14.40 -11.11
C LEU A 163 3.34 -13.66 -12.43
N PRO A 164 2.16 -13.92 -13.01
CA PRO A 164 1.72 -13.22 -14.22
C PRO A 164 1.73 -11.70 -14.07
N ARG A 165 1.92 -10.99 -15.19
CA ARG A 165 1.95 -9.52 -15.28
C ARG A 165 3.11 -8.82 -14.54
N GLU A 166 4.13 -9.56 -14.10
CA GLU A 166 5.35 -8.96 -13.54
C GLU A 166 5.99 -7.92 -14.47
N GLN A 167 6.01 -8.16 -15.79
CA GLN A 167 6.53 -7.19 -16.76
C GLN A 167 5.76 -5.87 -16.74
N LEU A 168 4.42 -5.95 -16.67
CA LEU A 168 3.57 -4.77 -16.56
C LEU A 168 3.79 -4.07 -15.20
N ALA A 169 3.91 -4.82 -14.10
CA ALA A 169 4.21 -4.24 -12.80
C ALA A 169 5.56 -3.48 -12.81
N ALA A 170 6.57 -4.01 -13.50
CA ALA A 170 7.86 -3.36 -13.70
C ALA A 170 7.73 -2.05 -14.50
N GLU A 171 6.99 -2.09 -15.61
CA GLU A 171 6.75 -0.94 -16.47
C GLU A 171 5.99 0.18 -15.75
N LEU A 172 4.89 -0.16 -15.06
CA LEU A 172 4.13 0.80 -14.28
C LEU A 172 4.94 1.37 -13.10
N SER A 173 5.84 0.56 -12.50
CA SER A 173 6.78 1.06 -11.48
C SER A 173 7.73 2.10 -12.04
N ALA A 174 8.34 1.84 -13.20
CA ALA A 174 9.25 2.79 -13.84
C ALA A 174 8.54 4.10 -14.21
N ILE A 175 7.29 4.01 -14.66
CA ILE A 175 6.44 5.18 -14.92
C ILE A 175 6.19 5.98 -13.64
N LEU A 176 5.84 5.34 -12.52
CA LEU A 176 5.69 6.03 -11.24
C LEU A 176 6.99 6.74 -10.85
N ASP A 177 8.12 6.04 -10.93
CA ASP A 177 9.42 6.57 -10.54
C ASP A 177 9.79 7.81 -11.35
N GLU A 178 9.59 7.76 -12.67
CA GLU A 178 9.82 8.88 -13.58
C GLU A 178 8.91 10.07 -13.22
N GLN A 179 7.60 9.86 -13.13
CA GLN A 179 6.65 10.97 -12.94
C GLN A 179 6.77 11.62 -11.56
N MET A 180 7.07 10.83 -10.52
CA MET A 180 7.27 11.36 -9.17
C MET A 180 8.58 12.15 -9.08
N SER A 181 9.68 11.61 -9.62
CA SER A 181 10.97 12.30 -9.64
C SER A 181 10.90 13.60 -10.43
N ALA A 182 10.24 13.59 -11.60
CA ALA A 182 10.09 14.77 -12.45
C ALA A 182 9.30 15.91 -11.78
N ALA A 183 8.44 15.59 -10.80
CA ALA A 183 7.68 16.57 -10.02
C ALA A 183 8.38 16.98 -8.70
N GLY A 184 9.57 16.45 -8.40
CA GLY A 184 10.30 16.73 -7.16
C GLY A 184 9.83 15.91 -5.95
N HIS A 185 9.07 14.84 -6.16
CA HIS A 185 8.77 13.84 -5.14
C HIS A 185 9.82 12.73 -5.14
N VAL A 186 9.83 11.91 -4.08
CA VAL A 186 10.80 10.83 -3.92
C VAL A 186 10.11 9.49 -4.19
N PRO A 187 10.45 8.79 -5.27
CA PRO A 187 10.05 7.40 -5.42
C PRO A 187 10.79 6.52 -4.41
N VAL A 188 10.07 5.57 -3.81
CA VAL A 188 10.61 4.60 -2.85
C VAL A 188 10.62 3.21 -3.50
N ASP A 189 11.79 2.58 -3.57
CA ASP A 189 12.03 1.39 -4.38
C ASP A 189 11.64 0.07 -3.67
N LEU A 190 10.33 -0.10 -3.49
CA LEU A 190 9.74 -1.33 -2.96
C LEU A 190 9.93 -2.53 -3.89
N ARG A 191 10.05 -2.28 -5.20
CA ARG A 191 10.35 -3.29 -6.20
C ARG A 191 11.70 -3.95 -5.92
N ARG A 192 12.78 -3.18 -5.78
CA ARG A 192 14.09 -3.72 -5.39
C ARG A 192 14.03 -4.46 -4.06
N LEU A 193 13.34 -3.91 -3.06
CA LEU A 193 13.17 -4.57 -1.77
C LEU A 193 12.50 -5.95 -1.92
N SER A 194 11.43 -6.05 -2.71
CA SER A 194 10.74 -7.31 -2.95
C SER A 194 11.57 -8.33 -3.76
N GLN A 195 12.44 -7.86 -4.65
CA GLN A 195 13.34 -8.72 -5.45
C GLN A 195 14.50 -9.30 -4.65
N GLN A 196 14.79 -8.79 -3.45
CA GLN A 196 15.81 -9.35 -2.56
C GLN A 196 15.39 -10.68 -1.94
N TYR A 197 14.08 -10.96 -1.87
CA TYR A 197 13.58 -12.21 -1.31
C TYR A 197 13.75 -13.33 -2.32
N SER A 198 14.28 -14.47 -1.86
CA SER A 198 14.20 -15.70 -2.65
C SER A 198 12.74 -16.07 -2.93
N THR A 199 12.49 -16.82 -4.01
CA THR A 199 11.15 -17.34 -4.33
C THR A 199 10.48 -18.04 -3.14
N TRP A 200 11.26 -18.78 -2.35
CA TRP A 200 10.75 -19.46 -1.16
C TRP A 200 10.33 -18.47 -0.07
N GLU A 201 11.13 -17.44 0.21
CA GLU A 201 10.76 -16.41 1.20
C GLU A 201 9.58 -15.58 0.73
N TYR A 202 9.52 -15.25 -0.55
CA TYR A 202 8.40 -14.52 -1.15
C TYR A 202 7.08 -15.30 -0.95
N LEU A 203 7.10 -16.62 -1.20
CA LEU A 203 5.92 -17.48 -1.05
C LEU A 203 5.55 -17.79 0.40
N THR A 204 6.52 -17.87 1.32
CA THR A 204 6.27 -18.40 2.68
C THR A 204 6.40 -17.37 3.80
N ARG A 205 7.04 -16.23 3.56
CA ARG A 205 7.41 -15.25 4.60
C ARG A 205 7.09 -13.80 4.27
N TYR A 206 6.82 -13.45 3.02
CA TYR A 206 6.51 -12.07 2.62
C TYR A 206 5.02 -11.74 2.75
N HIS A 207 4.17 -12.65 2.26
CA HIS A 207 2.74 -12.42 2.21
C HIS A 207 2.02 -12.79 3.51
N ALA A 208 0.84 -12.21 3.69
CA ALA A 208 -0.20 -12.70 4.56
C ALA A 208 -0.78 -14.04 4.02
N PRO A 209 -1.66 -14.71 4.79
CA PRO A 209 -2.22 -16.00 4.38
C PRO A 209 -2.98 -16.01 3.04
N ASP A 210 -3.35 -14.84 2.51
CA ASP A 210 -3.97 -14.70 1.18
C ASP A 210 -2.98 -14.76 0.01
N LEU A 211 -1.67 -14.84 0.29
CA LEU A 211 -0.59 -14.86 -0.71
C LEU A 211 -0.56 -13.63 -1.63
N PHE A 212 -1.15 -12.51 -1.19
CA PHE A 212 -1.26 -11.30 -1.99
C PHE A 212 -0.83 -10.06 -1.20
N HIS A 213 -1.33 -9.86 0.02
CA HIS A 213 -0.95 -8.68 0.80
C HIS A 213 0.38 -8.90 1.52
N PRO A 214 1.23 -7.87 1.66
CA PRO A 214 2.37 -7.94 2.57
C PRO A 214 1.90 -8.24 4.00
N ASN A 215 2.68 -9.02 4.74
CA ASN A 215 2.43 -9.23 6.16
C ASN A 215 3.13 -8.17 7.02
N ALA A 216 2.91 -8.22 8.34
CA ALA A 216 3.51 -7.29 9.30
C ALA A 216 5.05 -7.22 9.27
N ARG A 217 5.75 -8.30 8.85
CA ARG A 217 7.21 -8.31 8.70
C ARG A 217 7.63 -7.55 7.45
N ALA A 218 6.95 -7.78 6.33
CA ALA A 218 7.18 -7.03 5.10
C ALA A 218 6.91 -5.53 5.31
N TYR A 219 5.83 -5.16 6.01
CA TYR A 219 5.55 -3.75 6.36
C TYR A 219 6.62 -3.10 7.26
N ALA A 220 7.29 -3.88 8.12
CA ALA A 220 8.42 -3.35 8.87
C ALA A 220 9.60 -3.01 7.95
N ALA A 221 9.88 -3.86 6.95
CA ALA A 221 10.91 -3.56 5.94
C ALA A 221 10.52 -2.37 5.05
N TRP A 222 9.26 -2.25 4.66
CA TRP A 222 8.76 -1.09 3.91
C TRP A 222 8.93 0.20 4.72
N ALA A 223 8.58 0.19 6.01
CA ALA A 223 8.76 1.38 6.85
C ALA A 223 10.21 1.85 6.91
N LEU A 224 11.18 0.92 6.94
CA LEU A 224 12.61 1.26 6.87
C LEU A 224 13.00 1.85 5.51
N GLU A 225 12.51 1.28 4.41
CA GLU A 225 12.79 1.78 3.06
C GLU A 225 12.20 3.19 2.84
N PHE A 226 10.96 3.45 3.29
CA PHE A 226 10.42 4.81 3.30
C PHE A 226 11.22 5.72 4.26
N GLY A 227 11.58 5.20 5.43
CA GLY A 227 12.27 5.93 6.48
C GLY A 227 13.69 6.37 6.13
N SER A 228 14.35 5.71 5.17
CA SER A 228 15.67 6.14 4.68
C SER A 228 15.65 7.44 3.84
N HIS A 229 14.47 8.00 3.60
CA HIS A 229 14.26 9.27 2.89
C HIS A 229 13.74 10.40 3.79
N LEU A 230 13.67 10.19 5.11
CA LEU A 230 13.36 11.22 6.11
C LEU A 230 14.63 11.98 6.51
#